data_AF-A0A3D4WLH9-F1
#
_entry.id   AF-A0A3D4WLH9-F1
#
_cell.length_a   1.000
_cell.length_b   1.000
_cell.length_c   1.000
_cell.angle_alpha   90.00
_cell.angle_beta   90.00
_cell.angle_gamma   90.00
#
_symmetry.space_group_name_H-M   'P 1'
#
loop_
_entity.id
_entity.type
_entity.pdbx_description
1 polymer ?
#
loop_
_entity_poly.entity_id
_entity_poly.type
_entity_poly.pdbx_seq_one_letter_code
_entity_poly.pdbx_strand_id
1 'polypeptide(L)'
;MTDLALPTDVDPRLWFLMPGCEGRHYLVDGNPHTFHGRMYFYCPPQNVYTRISKSEIGECSDETRYFLRGFLSGNEPPPPRDEDNELLDNDDPQFAQWRTAVEMFRQTGYWRSGETRQCEICGNDLLPSEPGEPPCLNCPVPGADAP
;
A
#
# COMPACT_ATOMS: atom_id res chain seq x y z
N MET A 1 -33.40 4.20 -3.34
CA MET A 1 -32.04 4.38 -3.90
C MET A 1 -31.87 3.26 -4.90
N THR A 2 -31.73 3.60 -6.18
CA THR A 2 -31.64 2.62 -7.26
C THR A 2 -30.31 1.92 -7.16
N ASP A 3 -30.35 0.59 -7.01
CA ASP A 3 -29.19 -0.29 -7.13
C ASP A 3 -28.66 -0.12 -8.57
N LEU A 4 -27.61 0.68 -8.74
CA LEU A 4 -26.93 0.79 -10.03
C LEU A 4 -26.29 -0.57 -10.29
N ALA A 5 -26.79 -1.27 -11.30
CA ALA A 5 -26.21 -2.54 -11.71
C ALA A 5 -24.70 -2.34 -11.96
N LEU A 6 -23.88 -3.18 -11.33
CA LEU A 6 -22.43 -3.12 -11.51
C LEU A 6 -22.05 -3.45 -12.96
N PRO A 7 -20.96 -2.86 -13.49
CA PRO A 7 -20.36 -3.28 -14.74
C PRO A 7 -20.06 -4.78 -14.76
N THR A 8 -20.06 -5.41 -15.94
CA THR A 8 -19.94 -6.87 -16.07
C THR A 8 -18.57 -7.42 -15.69
N ASP A 9 -17.54 -6.57 -15.73
CA ASP A 9 -16.15 -6.82 -15.32
C ASP A 9 -15.94 -6.65 -13.81
N VAL A 10 -16.93 -6.18 -13.07
CA VAL A 10 -16.83 -5.97 -11.62
C VAL A 10 -17.37 -7.20 -10.87
N ASP A 11 -16.50 -7.89 -10.13
CA ASP A 11 -16.91 -8.95 -9.21
C ASP A 11 -17.40 -8.36 -7.87
N PRO A 12 -18.70 -8.47 -7.52
CA PRO A 12 -19.24 -7.90 -6.30
C PRO A 12 -18.65 -8.49 -5.01
N ARG A 13 -17.97 -9.65 -5.09
CA ARG A 13 -17.29 -10.26 -3.94
C ARG A 13 -16.01 -9.53 -3.56
N LEU A 14 -15.38 -8.82 -4.48
CA LEU A 14 -14.14 -8.08 -4.23
C LEU A 14 -14.40 -6.67 -3.68
N TRP A 15 -15.35 -6.55 -2.75
CA TRP A 15 -15.77 -5.26 -2.21
C TRP A 15 -14.88 -4.75 -1.07
N PHE A 16 -14.84 -3.43 -0.92
CA PHE A 16 -14.27 -2.72 0.21
C PHE A 16 -14.94 -1.36 0.45
N LEU A 17 -14.72 -0.76 1.62
CA LEU A 17 -15.08 0.61 1.98
C LEU A 17 -13.82 1.48 1.99
N MET A 18 -13.95 2.75 1.63
CA MET A 18 -12.85 3.72 1.72
C MET A 18 -13.29 4.98 2.48
N PRO A 19 -12.42 5.59 3.30
CA PRO A 19 -12.74 6.86 3.93
C PRO A 19 -13.05 7.96 2.90
N GLY A 20 -14.09 8.76 3.15
CA GLY A 20 -14.44 9.90 2.31
C GLY A 20 -15.15 9.57 0.99
N CYS A 21 -15.52 8.30 0.74
CA CYS A 21 -16.41 7.93 -0.35
C CYS A 21 -17.50 6.98 0.16
N GLU A 22 -18.74 7.21 -0.26
CA GLU A 22 -19.89 6.46 0.25
C GLU A 22 -20.06 5.10 -0.44
N GLY A 23 -20.41 4.08 0.33
CA GLY A 23 -20.79 2.77 -0.19
C GLY A 23 -19.61 1.85 -0.48
N ARG A 24 -19.89 0.76 -1.20
CA ARG A 24 -18.91 -0.25 -1.57
C ARG A 24 -18.20 0.13 -2.86
N HIS A 25 -16.89 -0.10 -2.84
CA HIS A 25 -15.99 -0.05 -3.98
C HIS A 25 -15.52 -1.48 -4.29
N TYR A 26 -15.02 -1.72 -5.49
CA TYR A 26 -14.70 -3.08 -5.92
C TYR A 26 -13.34 -3.13 -6.57
N LEU A 27 -12.47 -4.03 -6.11
CA LEU A 27 -11.22 -4.30 -6.83
C LEU A 27 -11.55 -4.89 -8.19
N VAL A 28 -10.79 -4.47 -9.20
CA VAL A 28 -10.91 -4.97 -10.56
C VAL A 28 -9.54 -5.39 -11.05
N ASP A 29 -9.52 -6.22 -12.09
CA ASP A 29 -8.28 -6.51 -12.79
C ASP A 29 -7.76 -5.25 -13.50
N GLY A 30 -6.44 -5.10 -13.53
CA GLY A 30 -5.78 -3.96 -14.14
C GLY A 30 -4.43 -3.67 -13.54
N ASN A 31 -3.60 -2.94 -14.28
CA ASN A 31 -2.36 -2.38 -13.80
C ASN A 31 -2.47 -0.85 -13.86
N PRO A 32 -2.47 -0.13 -12.73
CA PRO A 32 -2.52 1.33 -12.77
C PRO A 32 -1.24 1.96 -13.34
N HIS A 33 -0.23 1.15 -13.70
CA HIS A 33 1.07 1.56 -14.26
C HIS A 33 1.73 2.67 -13.44
N THR A 34 1.60 2.56 -12.12
CA THR A 34 2.14 3.53 -11.15
C THR A 34 3.07 2.80 -10.18
N PHE A 35 3.26 3.33 -8.97
CA PHE A 35 4.15 2.73 -7.97
C PHE A 35 3.69 1.32 -7.55
N HIS A 36 4.64 0.52 -7.06
CA HIS A 36 4.36 -0.82 -6.52
C HIS A 36 3.25 -0.78 -5.48
N GLY A 37 2.42 -1.83 -5.48
CA GLY A 37 1.33 -2.01 -4.51
C GLY A 37 0.04 -1.24 -4.82
N ARG A 38 0.04 -0.36 -5.83
CA ARG A 38 -1.18 0.28 -6.33
C ARG A 38 -2.03 -0.73 -7.10
N MET A 39 -3.30 -0.83 -6.71
CA MET A 39 -4.30 -1.70 -7.31
C MET A 39 -5.37 -0.87 -8.03
N TYR A 40 -6.07 -1.48 -8.98
CA TYR A 40 -7.15 -0.85 -9.71
C TYR A 40 -8.50 -1.21 -9.07
N PHE A 41 -9.41 -0.23 -9.03
CA PHE A 41 -10.73 -0.43 -8.46
C PHE A 41 -11.79 0.42 -9.17
N TYR A 42 -13.04 -0.04 -9.09
CA TYR A 42 -14.21 0.67 -9.56
C TYR A 42 -14.93 1.39 -8.40
N CYS A 43 -15.25 2.67 -8.61
CA CYS A 43 -15.99 3.52 -7.69
C CYS A 43 -17.41 3.80 -8.24
N PRO A 44 -18.45 3.08 -7.79
CA PRO A 44 -19.82 3.29 -8.29
C PRO A 44 -20.37 4.70 -8.11
N PRO A 45 -20.19 5.39 -6.95
CA PRO A 45 -20.73 6.74 -6.76
C PRO A 45 -20.22 7.76 -7.79
N GLN A 46 -18.98 7.59 -8.26
CA GLN A 46 -18.34 8.47 -9.22
C GLN A 46 -18.37 7.90 -10.65
N ASN A 47 -18.76 6.63 -10.82
CA ASN A 47 -18.72 5.90 -12.08
C ASN A 47 -17.34 5.98 -12.77
N VAL A 48 -16.27 5.72 -12.01
CA VAL A 48 -14.89 5.77 -12.49
C VAL A 48 -14.10 4.56 -12.04
N TYR A 49 -13.08 4.23 -12.82
CA TYR A 49 -12.03 3.30 -12.43
C TYR A 49 -10.78 4.10 -12.04
N THR A 50 -10.23 3.79 -10.88
CA THR A 50 -9.08 4.53 -10.33
C THR A 50 -8.20 3.60 -9.49
N ARG A 51 -7.21 4.18 -8.82
CA ARG A 51 -6.15 3.44 -8.11
C ARG A 51 -6.27 3.59 -6.61
N ILE A 52 -5.85 2.55 -5.89
CA ILE A 52 -5.85 2.52 -4.43
C ILE A 52 -4.68 1.71 -3.89
N SER A 53 -4.22 2.05 -2.68
CA SER A 53 -3.29 1.28 -1.86
C SER A 53 -4.02 0.60 -0.71
N LYS A 54 -3.40 -0.41 -0.10
CA LYS A 54 -4.01 -1.17 1.00
C LYS A 54 -4.35 -0.30 2.22
N SER A 55 -3.54 0.70 2.56
CA SER A 55 -3.80 1.59 3.70
C SER A 55 -5.03 2.49 3.52
N GLU A 56 -5.49 2.69 2.29
CA GLU A 56 -6.68 3.48 1.96
C GLU A 56 -7.95 2.62 2.00
N ILE A 57 -7.81 1.30 2.17
CA ILE A 57 -8.90 0.35 2.28
C ILE A 57 -9.30 0.17 3.75
N GLY A 58 -10.56 0.44 4.05
CA GLY A 58 -11.17 0.16 5.35
C GLY A 58 -11.69 -1.28 5.44
N GLU A 59 -12.94 -1.43 5.89
CA GLU A 59 -13.59 -2.75 5.92
C GLU A 59 -13.71 -3.33 4.50
N CYS A 60 -13.51 -4.64 4.38
CA CYS A 60 -13.59 -5.34 3.10
C CYS A 60 -14.06 -6.77 3.26
N SER A 61 -14.38 -7.42 2.14
CA SER A 61 -14.68 -8.85 2.11
C SER A 61 -13.45 -9.72 2.41
N ASP A 62 -13.68 -10.99 2.72
CA ASP A 62 -12.61 -11.97 2.84
C ASP A 62 -11.87 -12.17 1.51
N GLU A 63 -12.59 -12.18 0.40
CA GLU A 63 -12.00 -12.30 -0.94
C GLU A 63 -11.05 -11.14 -1.23
N THR A 64 -11.47 -9.90 -0.94
CA THR A 64 -10.61 -8.72 -1.03
C THR A 64 -9.41 -8.87 -0.11
N ARG A 65 -9.61 -9.22 1.16
CA ARG A 65 -8.52 -9.38 2.14
C ARG A 65 -7.46 -10.37 1.68
N TYR A 66 -7.86 -11.52 1.13
CA TYR A 66 -6.92 -12.53 0.61
C TYR A 66 -6.28 -12.09 -0.70
N PHE A 67 -7.03 -11.44 -1.60
CA PHE A 67 -6.49 -10.85 -2.82
C PHE A 67 -5.39 -9.85 -2.49
N LEU A 68 -5.63 -8.89 -1.58
CA LEU A 68 -4.65 -7.88 -1.16
C LEU A 68 -3.36 -8.53 -0.64
N ARG A 69 -3.48 -9.59 0.18
CA ARG A 69 -2.32 -10.31 0.71
C ARG A 69 -1.50 -10.96 -0.39
N GLY A 70 -2.16 -11.65 -1.33
CA GLY A 70 -1.49 -12.29 -2.47
C GLY A 70 -0.86 -11.29 -3.42
N PHE A 71 -1.62 -10.26 -3.81
CA PHE A 71 -1.19 -9.20 -4.71
C PHE A 71 0.07 -8.51 -4.19
N LEU A 72 0.06 -8.07 -2.93
CA LEU A 72 1.21 -7.38 -2.34
C LEU A 72 2.42 -8.31 -2.22
N SER A 73 2.22 -9.57 -1.82
CA SER A 73 3.35 -10.52 -1.74
C SER A 73 4.01 -10.74 -3.12
N GLY A 74 3.21 -10.77 -4.19
CA GLY A 74 3.70 -10.90 -5.56
C GLY A 74 4.21 -9.61 -6.19
N ASN A 75 3.98 -8.45 -5.57
CA ASN A 75 4.40 -7.13 -6.05
C ASN A 75 5.56 -6.54 -5.24
N GLU A 76 6.21 -7.36 -4.42
CA GLU A 76 7.35 -6.94 -3.63
C GLU A 76 8.46 -6.39 -4.53
N PRO A 77 9.02 -5.22 -4.18
CA PRO A 77 10.22 -4.70 -4.81
C PRO A 77 11.39 -5.68 -4.66
N PRO A 78 12.29 -5.75 -5.65
CA PRO A 78 13.43 -6.66 -5.58
C PRO A 78 14.35 -6.32 -4.39
N PRO A 79 15.03 -7.34 -3.81
CA PRO A 79 16.04 -7.12 -2.79
C PRO A 79 17.23 -6.31 -3.32
N PRO A 80 17.95 -5.60 -2.43
CA PRO A 80 19.11 -4.81 -2.81
C PRO A 80 20.25 -5.71 -3.32
N ARG A 81 21.06 -5.14 -4.19
CA ARG A 81 22.20 -5.78 -4.84
C ARG A 81 23.45 -4.92 -4.70
N ASP A 82 24.63 -5.53 -4.75
CA ASP A 82 25.90 -4.81 -4.75
C ASP A 82 26.25 -4.21 -6.13
N GLU A 83 27.44 -3.62 -6.24
CA GLU A 83 27.95 -3.00 -7.48
C GLU A 83 28.12 -4.00 -8.62
N ASP A 84 28.37 -5.27 -8.29
CA ASP A 84 28.48 -6.39 -9.24
C ASP A 84 27.11 -7.01 -9.57
N ASN A 85 26.02 -6.42 -9.03
CA ASN A 85 24.64 -6.85 -9.19
C ASN A 85 24.34 -8.23 -8.55
N GLU A 86 25.15 -8.66 -7.60
CA GLU A 86 24.90 -9.84 -6.76
C GLU A 86 23.96 -9.48 -5.61
N LEU A 87 23.20 -10.46 -5.12
CA LEU A 87 22.33 -10.23 -3.98
C LEU A 87 23.16 -9.96 -2.73
N LEU A 88 22.82 -8.90 -1.99
CA LEU A 88 23.44 -8.67 -0.69
C LEU A 88 23.10 -9.81 0.28
N ASP A 89 24.04 -10.13 1.16
CA ASP A 89 23.85 -11.14 2.20
C ASP A 89 22.80 -10.73 3.23
N ASN A 90 22.22 -11.72 3.92
CA ASN A 90 21.13 -11.50 4.89
C ASN A 90 21.53 -10.64 6.11
N ASP A 91 22.83 -10.59 6.43
CA ASP A 91 23.40 -9.80 7.51
C ASP A 91 23.85 -8.40 7.06
N ASP A 92 23.77 -8.09 5.76
CA ASP A 92 24.01 -6.74 5.26
C ASP A 92 22.94 -5.76 5.81
N PRO A 93 23.34 -4.60 6.36
CA PRO A 93 22.40 -3.60 6.87
C PRO A 93 21.34 -3.17 5.87
N GLN A 94 21.67 -3.06 4.57
CA GLN A 94 20.72 -2.70 3.52
C GLN A 94 19.69 -3.80 3.28
N PHE A 95 20.11 -5.07 3.36
CA PHE A 95 19.19 -6.20 3.26
C PHE A 95 18.23 -6.23 4.46
N ALA A 96 18.72 -5.95 5.67
CA ALA A 96 17.89 -5.81 6.86
C ALA A 96 16.86 -4.67 6.72
N GLN A 97 17.29 -3.50 6.23
CA GLN A 97 16.40 -2.37 5.94
C GLN A 97 15.33 -2.72 4.90
N TRP A 98 15.72 -3.38 3.81
CA TRP A 98 14.79 -3.82 2.78
C TRP A 98 13.73 -4.77 3.33
N ARG A 99 14.10 -5.73 4.19
CA ARG A 99 13.13 -6.64 4.83
C ARG A 99 12.08 -5.88 5.64
N THR A 100 12.51 -4.93 6.47
CA THR A 100 11.58 -4.10 7.24
C THR A 100 10.68 -3.26 6.31
N ALA A 101 11.23 -2.76 5.19
CA ALA A 101 10.47 -2.02 4.20
C ALA A 101 9.41 -2.91 3.52
N VAL A 102 9.74 -4.16 3.20
CA VAL A 102 8.81 -5.14 2.63
C VAL A 102 7.68 -5.48 3.61
N GLU A 103 8.00 -5.60 4.90
CA GLU A 103 6.96 -5.80 5.92
C GLU A 103 5.97 -4.64 5.97
N MET A 104 6.46 -3.39 5.92
CA MET A 104 5.60 -2.21 5.82
C MET A 104 4.80 -2.19 4.51
N PHE A 105 5.44 -2.51 3.38
CA PHE A 105 4.77 -2.60 2.09
C PHE A 105 3.61 -3.60 2.10
N ARG A 106 3.79 -4.78 2.71
CA ARG A 106 2.71 -5.76 2.88
C ARG A 106 1.57 -5.24 3.75
N GLN A 107 1.84 -4.30 4.66
CA GLN A 107 0.84 -3.68 5.54
C GLN A 107 0.11 -2.52 4.87
N THR A 108 0.79 -1.69 4.09
CA THR A 108 0.26 -0.41 3.57
C THR A 108 0.00 -0.41 2.06
N GLY A 109 0.72 -1.25 1.30
CA GLY A 109 0.77 -1.21 -0.16
C GLY A 109 1.57 -0.03 -0.72
N TYR A 110 2.36 0.66 0.10
CA TYR A 110 3.18 1.78 -0.33
C TYR A 110 4.64 1.40 -0.51
N TRP A 111 5.21 1.82 -1.64
CA TRP A 111 6.63 1.76 -1.90
C TRP A 111 7.06 2.90 -2.83
N ARG A 112 8.08 3.67 -2.43
CA ARG A 112 8.81 4.58 -3.32
C ARG A 112 10.17 4.00 -3.64
N SER A 113 10.43 3.80 -4.92
CA SER A 113 11.77 3.48 -5.43
C SER A 113 12.65 4.73 -5.42
N GLY A 114 13.81 4.68 -4.76
CA GLY A 114 14.93 5.56 -5.07
C GLY A 114 15.25 6.73 -4.14
N GLU A 115 14.51 6.95 -3.04
CA GLU A 115 14.88 7.96 -2.05
C GLU A 115 14.71 7.40 -0.63
N THR A 116 15.82 7.14 0.05
CA THR A 116 15.85 7.02 1.50
C THR A 116 15.32 8.34 2.06
N ARG A 117 14.12 8.32 2.63
CA ARG A 117 13.57 9.50 3.31
C ARG A 117 14.16 9.52 4.71
N GLN A 118 14.50 10.68 5.27
CA GLN A 118 14.88 10.75 6.69
C GLN A 118 13.70 11.23 7.53
N CYS A 119 13.61 10.71 8.75
CA CYS A 119 12.62 11.15 9.71
C CYS A 119 12.91 12.60 10.07
N GLU A 120 11.94 13.49 9.86
CA GLU A 120 12.09 14.91 10.17
C GLU A 120 12.26 15.19 11.68
N ILE A 121 11.93 14.20 12.55
CA ILE A 121 12.09 14.32 14.00
C ILE A 121 13.44 13.77 14.49
N CYS A 122 13.81 12.56 14.08
CA CYS A 122 14.98 11.86 14.64
C CYS A 122 16.13 11.65 13.66
N GLY A 123 15.97 12.00 12.39
CA GLY A 123 16.99 11.83 11.35
C GLY A 123 17.22 10.39 10.89
N ASN A 124 16.54 9.40 11.47
CA ASN A 124 16.67 8.00 11.04
C ASN A 124 16.15 7.82 9.61
N ASP A 125 16.80 6.95 8.86
CA ASP A 125 16.29 6.48 7.57
C ASP A 125 14.90 5.87 7.76
N LEU A 126 13.94 6.42 7.02
CA LEU A 126 12.57 5.95 6.95
C LEU A 126 12.46 4.92 5.84
N LEU A 127 11.61 3.96 6.12
CA LEU A 127 11.10 3.06 5.10
C LEU A 127 10.28 3.88 4.09
N PRO A 128 10.22 3.46 2.82
CA PRO A 128 9.44 4.17 1.82
C PRO A 128 7.97 4.35 2.25
N SER A 129 7.49 5.59 2.35
CA SER A 129 6.11 5.96 2.74
C SER A 129 5.57 7.17 1.94
N GLU A 130 4.28 7.51 2.09
CA GLU A 130 3.64 8.68 1.45
C GLU A 130 3.96 10.03 2.16
N PRO A 131 3.78 11.19 1.50
CA PRO A 131 3.79 12.51 2.14
C PRO A 131 2.61 12.65 3.11
N GLY A 132 2.88 13.07 4.35
CA GLY A 132 1.84 13.29 5.37
C GLY A 132 1.60 12.10 6.32
N GLU A 133 2.33 10.99 6.19
CA GLU A 133 2.38 9.97 7.24
C GLU A 133 3.17 10.46 8.46
N PRO A 134 2.81 10.00 9.68
CA PRO A 134 3.50 10.39 10.90
C PRO A 134 4.99 10.08 10.83
N PRO A 135 5.82 10.77 11.64
CA PRO A 135 7.24 10.45 11.79
C PRO A 135 7.42 8.98 12.17
N CYS A 136 8.64 8.47 12.01
CA CYS A 136 9.05 7.09 12.27
C CYS A 136 8.23 6.36 13.35
N LEU A 137 7.95 5.05 13.24
CA LEU A 137 7.16 4.29 14.24
C LEU A 137 7.67 4.43 15.70
N ASN A 138 8.93 4.86 15.88
CA ASN A 138 9.57 5.12 17.17
C ASN A 138 9.48 6.59 17.64
N CYS A 139 8.80 7.44 16.89
CA CYS A 139 8.72 8.89 17.09
C CYS A 139 7.28 9.25 17.51
N PRO A 140 7.08 10.07 18.55
CA PRO A 140 5.73 10.50 18.93
C PRO A 140 5.11 11.36 17.81
N VAL A 141 3.85 11.09 17.49
CA VAL A 141 3.09 11.88 16.52
C VAL A 141 2.80 13.26 17.12
N PRO A 142 3.16 14.38 16.47
CA PRO A 142 2.82 15.70 16.99
C PRO A 142 1.30 15.83 17.12
N GLY A 143 0.81 16.03 18.35
CA GLY A 143 -0.63 16.15 18.66
C GLY A 143 -1.32 14.87 19.15
N ALA A 144 -0.59 13.76 19.31
CA ALA A 144 -1.07 12.65 20.14
C ALA A 144 -0.83 13.00 21.61
N ASP A 145 -1.83 13.57 22.27
CA ASP A 145 -1.85 13.63 23.73
C ASP A 145 -1.66 12.21 24.28
N ALA A 146 -0.65 12.03 25.13
CA ALA A 146 -0.51 10.83 25.95
C ALA A 146 -1.73 10.74 26.90
N PRO A 147 -2.20 9.52 27.25
CA PRO A 147 -3.35 9.34 28.12
C PRO A 147 -3.20 10.00 29.50
#